data_AF-A7HJL9-F1
#
_entry.id   AF-A7HJL9-F1
#
_cell.length_a   1.000
_cell.length_b   1.000
_cell.length_c   1.000
_cell.angle_alpha   90.00
_cell.angle_beta   90.00
_cell.angle_gamma   90.00
#
_symmetry.space_group_name_H-M   'P 1'
#
loop_
_entity.id
_entity.type
_entity.pdbx_description
1 polymer ?
#
loop_
_entity_poly.entity_id
_entity_poly.type
_entity_poly.pdbx_seq_one_letter_code
_entity_poly.pdbx_strand_id
1 'polypeptide(L)'
;MRRKPILVIFATAFVILTSLVFADSKSSDFVLSIIPQHKEGFFVEFTSVGVSFGNSEVSTQPLFDVLGIFNLRYRYYVSPLFVSSIETYFFDPLFISKTYMGEPYDESSQVYILFNRSYIHGNMIVRPVIIKPYAELLTILVGNYNFSEYAGSTISRGFLSMGTLLSKNIELFGTLESGMALTIWTSSTVSQEEWNTFLDELRQKTLYITFRTGLDWYYDNYSGLEIGYRVILYGNDSPLKLVQGFTITDWIYNIVSSINASS
;
A
#
# COMPACT_ATOMS: atom_id res chain seq x y z
N MET A 1 -28.78 -16.19 -1.58
CA MET A 1 -28.41 -14.88 -0.97
C MET A 1 -26.89 -14.72 -0.96
N ARG A 2 -26.25 -14.15 -2.01
CA ARG A 2 -24.78 -13.96 -2.11
C ARG A 2 -24.39 -12.74 -2.98
N ARG A 3 -25.09 -11.61 -2.87
CA ARG A 3 -24.82 -10.39 -3.67
C ARG A 3 -24.21 -9.21 -2.90
N LYS A 4 -24.03 -9.34 -1.58
CA LYS A 4 -23.59 -8.23 -0.71
C LYS A 4 -22.13 -7.74 -0.94
N PRO A 5 -21.12 -8.58 -1.21
CA PRO A 5 -19.74 -8.09 -1.31
C PRO A 5 -19.49 -7.29 -2.61
N ILE A 6 -20.13 -7.68 -3.72
CA ILE A 6 -20.02 -6.98 -5.00
C ILE A 6 -20.59 -5.56 -4.89
N LEU A 7 -21.74 -5.40 -4.21
CA LEU A 7 -22.36 -4.08 -4.00
C LEU A 7 -21.44 -3.13 -3.22
N VAL A 8 -20.72 -3.64 -2.22
CA VAL A 8 -19.77 -2.85 -1.42
C VAL A 8 -18.59 -2.41 -2.28
N ILE A 9 -18.01 -3.31 -3.08
CA ILE A 9 -16.91 -2.97 -4.01
C ILE A 9 -17.34 -1.90 -5.02
N PHE A 10 -18.53 -2.05 -5.62
CA PHE A 10 -19.07 -1.04 -6.55
C PHE A 10 -19.38 0.29 -5.87
N ALA A 11 -19.91 0.27 -4.64
CA ALA A 11 -20.15 1.49 -3.88
C ALA A 11 -18.83 2.20 -3.53
N THR A 12 -17.80 1.45 -3.12
CA THR A 12 -16.46 1.99 -2.85
C THR A 12 -15.85 2.56 -4.13
N ALA A 13 -15.86 1.83 -5.24
CA ALA A 13 -15.36 2.30 -6.53
C ALA A 13 -16.13 3.52 -7.04
N PHE A 14 -17.45 3.57 -6.84
CA PHE A 14 -18.29 4.72 -7.20
C PHE A 14 -18.00 5.94 -6.33
N VAL A 15 -17.78 5.78 -5.02
CA VAL A 15 -17.35 6.87 -4.14
C VAL A 15 -15.96 7.37 -4.54
N ILE A 16 -15.03 6.48 -4.89
CA ILE A 16 -13.71 6.83 -5.43
C ILE A 16 -13.85 7.58 -6.76
N LEU A 17 -14.71 7.14 -7.70
CA LEU A 17 -14.88 7.83 -8.98
C LEU A 17 -15.59 9.18 -8.83
N THR A 18 -16.63 9.28 -8.01
CA THR A 18 -17.34 10.53 -7.76
C THR A 18 -16.52 11.50 -6.92
N SER A 19 -15.52 11.00 -6.20
CA SER A 19 -14.54 11.85 -5.49
C SER A 19 -13.72 12.74 -6.43
N LEU A 20 -13.59 12.36 -7.70
CA LEU A 20 -12.87 13.15 -8.70
C LEU A 20 -13.52 14.51 -9.00
N VAL A 21 -14.79 14.71 -8.60
CA VAL A 21 -15.62 15.86 -9.04
C VAL A 21 -15.76 16.95 -7.95
N PHE A 22 -15.49 16.66 -6.67
CA PHE A 22 -15.86 17.55 -5.55
C PHE A 22 -14.70 17.97 -4.62
N ALA A 23 -13.48 18.10 -5.13
CA ALA A 23 -12.34 18.56 -4.34
C ALA A 23 -12.23 20.09 -4.33
N ASP A 24 -13.18 20.79 -3.71
CA ASP A 24 -13.00 22.21 -3.36
C ASP A 24 -13.57 22.52 -1.97
N SER A 25 -12.72 22.44 -0.95
CA SER A 25 -12.95 23.20 0.29
C SER A 25 -11.64 23.45 1.05
N LYS A 26 -11.59 24.61 1.73
CA LYS A 26 -10.40 25.09 2.45
C LYS A 26 -9.95 24.11 3.54
N SER A 27 -8.71 23.64 3.41
CA SER A 27 -8.06 22.60 4.20
C SER A 27 -7.57 22.99 5.60
N SER A 28 -7.75 24.25 6.03
CA SER A 28 -7.12 24.80 7.24
C SER A 28 -7.41 24.03 8.53
N ASP A 29 -8.50 23.28 8.54
CA ASP A 29 -8.98 22.62 9.75
C ASP A 29 -8.64 21.14 9.77
N PHE A 30 -8.21 20.51 8.66
CA PHE A 30 -7.95 19.07 8.57
C PHE A 30 -6.48 18.71 8.33
N VAL A 31 -6.01 17.65 8.99
CA VAL A 31 -4.74 17.01 8.67
C VAL A 31 -4.87 16.27 7.33
N LEU A 32 -4.07 16.69 6.35
CA LEU A 32 -4.06 16.06 5.02
C LEU A 32 -3.12 14.86 5.03
N SER A 33 -3.59 13.74 4.52
CA SER A 33 -2.80 12.52 4.38
C SER A 33 -1.96 12.48 3.09
N ILE A 34 -1.77 13.62 2.43
CA ILE A 34 -0.91 13.80 1.25
C ILE A 34 0.19 14.78 1.63
N ILE A 35 1.45 14.35 1.47
CA ILE A 35 2.61 15.22 1.64
C ILE A 35 2.64 16.20 0.45
N PRO A 36 2.65 17.53 0.69
CA PRO A 36 2.74 18.53 -0.36
C PRO A 36 3.96 18.34 -1.23
N GLN A 37 3.83 18.76 -2.48
CA GLN A 37 4.95 18.81 -3.40
C GLN A 37 6.01 19.80 -2.89
N HIS A 38 7.28 19.40 -2.97
CA HIS A 38 8.45 20.25 -2.80
C HIS A 38 8.46 21.36 -3.84
N LYS A 39 9.13 22.46 -3.48
CA LYS A 39 9.42 23.54 -4.44
C LYS A 39 10.16 22.99 -5.65
N GLU A 40 9.89 23.55 -6.83
CA GLU A 40 10.56 23.16 -8.06
C GLU A 40 12.09 23.21 -7.91
N GLY A 41 12.75 22.20 -8.46
CA GLY A 41 14.18 21.99 -8.37
C GLY A 41 14.57 20.77 -7.53
N PHE A 42 15.85 20.71 -7.21
CA PHE A 42 16.44 19.63 -6.42
C PHE A 42 16.11 19.79 -4.93
N PHE A 43 15.78 18.70 -4.26
CA PHE A 43 15.51 18.67 -2.83
C PHE A 43 16.23 17.51 -2.13
N VAL A 44 16.53 17.74 -0.85
CA VAL A 44 17.15 16.77 0.05
C VAL A 44 16.44 16.87 1.39
N GLU A 45 15.91 15.76 1.84
CA GLU A 45 15.32 15.58 3.16
C GLU A 45 15.87 14.31 3.80
N PHE A 46 15.66 14.14 5.11
CA PHE A 46 16.18 12.98 5.83
C PHE A 46 15.74 11.64 5.22
N THR A 47 14.50 11.57 4.72
CA THR A 47 13.89 10.35 4.19
C THR A 47 13.92 10.23 2.67
N SER A 48 14.31 11.28 1.93
CA SER A 48 14.29 11.26 0.47
C SER A 48 15.18 12.31 -0.19
N VAL A 49 15.64 12.00 -1.41
CA VAL A 49 16.37 12.91 -2.29
C VAL A 49 15.74 12.85 -3.69
N GLY A 50 15.56 14.00 -4.35
CA GLY A 50 14.87 14.03 -5.62
C GLY A 50 14.84 15.38 -6.33
N VAL A 51 14.01 15.44 -7.36
CA VAL A 51 13.74 16.64 -8.15
C VAL A 51 12.23 16.80 -8.32
N SER A 52 11.74 18.01 -8.03
CA SER A 52 10.36 18.44 -8.27
C SER A 52 10.30 19.32 -9.51
N PHE A 53 9.30 19.11 -10.38
CA PHE A 53 9.11 19.86 -11.62
C PHE A 53 7.62 19.87 -12.02
N GLY A 54 7.07 21.04 -12.35
CA GLY A 54 5.65 21.16 -12.66
C GLY A 54 4.79 20.56 -11.54
N ASN A 55 3.90 19.63 -11.88
CA ASN A 55 3.06 18.90 -10.93
C ASN A 55 3.64 17.51 -10.57
N SER A 56 4.94 17.31 -10.70
CA SER A 56 5.58 16.00 -10.60
C SER A 56 6.82 16.01 -9.72
N GLU A 57 7.11 14.84 -9.14
CA GLU A 57 8.35 14.60 -8.40
C GLU A 57 8.92 13.23 -8.74
N VAL A 58 10.23 13.17 -8.86
CA VAL A 58 10.99 11.92 -8.90
C VAL A 58 11.94 11.92 -7.71
N SER A 59 11.94 10.84 -6.92
CA SER A 59 12.75 10.73 -5.72
C SER A 59 13.22 9.30 -5.44
N THR A 60 14.22 9.19 -4.59
CA THR A 60 14.74 7.95 -4.01
C THR A 60 14.82 8.11 -2.49
N GLN A 61 14.95 7.01 -1.76
CA GLN A 61 15.08 6.97 -0.31
C GLN A 61 16.43 6.34 0.08
N PRO A 62 17.50 7.15 0.21
CA PRO A 62 18.86 6.63 0.37
C PRO A 62 19.08 5.74 1.61
N LEU A 63 18.27 5.91 2.66
CA LEU A 63 18.34 5.07 3.86
C LEU A 63 18.05 3.59 3.56
N PHE A 64 17.24 3.31 2.53
CA PHE A 64 16.91 1.95 2.12
C PHE A 64 18.03 1.31 1.28
N ASP A 65 18.81 2.11 0.54
CA ASP A 65 19.93 1.61 -0.25
C ASP A 65 20.99 0.93 0.65
N VAL A 66 21.18 1.43 1.87
CA VAL A 66 22.08 0.83 2.88
C VAL A 66 21.64 -0.59 3.25
N LEU A 67 20.35 -0.91 3.13
CA LEU A 67 19.78 -2.24 3.40
C LEU A 67 19.65 -3.10 2.14
N GLY A 68 20.18 -2.65 1.00
CA GLY A 68 20.03 -3.33 -0.30
C GLY A 68 18.64 -3.19 -0.92
N ILE A 69 17.86 -2.19 -0.48
CA ILE A 69 16.52 -1.89 -0.98
C ILE A 69 16.61 -0.61 -1.83
N PHE A 70 16.96 -0.79 -3.10
CA PHE A 70 17.07 0.29 -4.06
C PHE A 70 15.69 0.70 -4.53
N ASN A 71 15.41 1.99 -4.58
CA ASN A 71 14.05 2.46 -4.82
C ASN A 71 13.99 3.70 -5.71
N LEU A 72 12.89 3.82 -6.44
CA LEU A 72 12.55 4.96 -7.27
C LEU A 72 11.06 5.25 -7.12
N ARG A 73 10.73 6.50 -6.84
CA ARG A 73 9.36 6.98 -6.68
C ARG A 73 9.09 8.10 -7.66
N TYR A 74 8.00 7.98 -8.38
CA TYR A 74 7.39 9.06 -9.15
C TYR A 74 6.05 9.44 -8.53
N ARG A 75 5.82 10.73 -8.28
CA ARG A 75 4.53 11.28 -7.83
C ARG A 75 4.03 12.31 -8.82
N TYR A 76 2.74 12.28 -9.10
CA TYR A 76 2.01 13.28 -9.87
C TYR A 76 0.89 13.88 -9.02
N TYR A 77 0.96 15.18 -8.80
CA TYR A 77 0.01 15.96 -8.02
C TYR A 77 -1.07 16.52 -8.95
N VAL A 78 -2.23 15.88 -9.00
CA VAL A 78 -3.38 16.41 -9.75
C VAL A 78 -3.87 17.70 -9.09
N SER A 79 -3.88 17.72 -7.76
CA SER A 79 -4.14 18.89 -6.93
C SER A 79 -3.50 18.68 -5.55
N PRO A 80 -3.48 19.70 -4.66
CA PRO A 80 -3.03 19.52 -3.28
C PRO A 80 -3.81 18.45 -2.49
N LEU A 81 -4.99 18.04 -2.99
CA LEU A 81 -5.88 17.08 -2.37
C LEU A 81 -5.87 15.71 -3.07
N PHE A 82 -5.12 15.54 -4.17
CA PHE A 82 -5.12 14.30 -4.93
C PHE A 82 -3.75 14.02 -5.55
N VAL A 83 -3.22 12.82 -5.31
CA VAL A 83 -1.92 12.37 -5.80
C VAL A 83 -2.03 10.99 -6.44
N SER A 84 -1.29 10.80 -7.53
CA SER A 84 -0.98 9.49 -8.08
C SER A 84 0.51 9.22 -7.88
N SER A 85 0.88 7.99 -7.52
CA SER A 85 2.27 7.63 -7.26
C SER A 85 2.57 6.25 -7.82
N ILE A 86 3.79 6.09 -8.32
CA ILE A 86 4.38 4.82 -8.72
C ILE A 86 5.70 4.71 -7.98
N GLU A 87 5.87 3.60 -7.28
CA GLU A 87 7.07 3.31 -6.50
C GLU A 87 7.58 1.94 -6.95
N THR A 88 8.87 1.87 -7.27
CA THR A 88 9.56 0.63 -7.62
C THR A 88 10.68 0.42 -6.63
N TYR A 89 10.80 -0.80 -6.15
CA TYR A 89 11.81 -1.24 -5.21
C TYR A 89 12.47 -2.50 -5.78
N PHE A 90 13.79 -2.53 -5.75
CA PHE A 90 14.60 -3.69 -6.05
C PHE A 90 15.35 -4.05 -4.77
N PHE A 91 15.09 -5.24 -4.26
CA PHE A 91 15.68 -5.74 -3.03
C PHE A 91 16.63 -6.89 -3.34
N ASP A 92 17.88 -6.73 -2.89
CA ASP A 92 18.88 -7.78 -2.77
C ASP A 92 18.99 -8.20 -1.29
N PRO A 93 18.35 -9.31 -0.88
CA PRO A 93 18.37 -9.76 0.52
C PRO A 93 19.77 -10.10 1.03
N LEU A 94 20.71 -10.40 0.12
CA LEU A 94 22.08 -10.75 0.45
C LEU A 94 23.04 -9.55 0.32
N PHE A 95 22.52 -8.34 0.07
CA PHE A 95 23.36 -7.16 -0.13
C PHE A 95 24.28 -6.87 1.06
N ILE A 96 23.76 -6.99 2.28
CA ILE A 96 24.52 -6.67 3.50
C ILE A 96 25.68 -7.65 3.70
N SER A 97 25.42 -8.95 3.57
CA SER A 97 26.45 -9.98 3.75
C SER A 97 27.55 -9.88 2.69
N LYS A 98 27.18 -9.65 1.43
CA LYS A 98 28.14 -9.46 0.33
C LYS A 98 28.96 -8.19 0.46
N THR A 99 28.28 -7.05 0.62
CA THR A 99 28.91 -5.72 0.46
C THR A 99 29.63 -5.28 1.73
N TYR A 100 29.06 -5.55 2.90
CA TYR A 100 29.61 -5.07 4.17
C TYR A 100 30.34 -6.14 4.98
N MET A 101 29.89 -7.41 4.92
CA MET A 101 30.53 -8.50 5.67
C MET A 101 31.61 -9.24 4.86
N GLY A 102 31.63 -9.07 3.53
CA GLY A 102 32.61 -9.69 2.65
C GLY A 102 32.49 -11.22 2.60
N GLU A 103 31.31 -11.76 2.91
CA GLU A 103 31.09 -13.20 2.90
C GLU A 103 31.21 -13.75 1.47
N PRO A 104 31.88 -14.91 1.29
CA PRO A 104 31.93 -15.56 -0.02
C PRO A 104 30.51 -15.91 -0.44
N TYR A 105 30.19 -15.56 -1.68
CA TYR A 105 28.83 -15.63 -2.20
C TYR A 105 28.76 -16.53 -3.42
N ASP A 106 27.77 -17.44 -3.41
CA ASP A 106 27.42 -18.28 -4.53
C ASP A 106 26.26 -17.63 -5.32
N GLU A 107 26.51 -17.29 -6.59
CA GLU A 107 25.50 -16.73 -7.49
C GLU A 107 24.25 -17.60 -7.62
N SER A 108 24.38 -18.92 -7.43
CA SER A 108 23.26 -19.85 -7.47
C SER A 108 22.25 -19.65 -6.32
N SER A 109 22.70 -19.07 -5.21
CA SER A 109 21.89 -18.76 -4.03
C SER A 109 21.17 -17.41 -4.11
N GLN A 110 21.40 -16.63 -5.18
CA GLN A 110 20.80 -15.32 -5.28
C GLN A 110 19.30 -15.36 -5.43
N VAL A 111 18.65 -14.46 -4.72
CA VAL A 111 17.27 -14.10 -4.97
C VAL A 111 17.17 -12.59 -5.07
N TYR A 112 16.43 -12.11 -6.05
CA TYR A 112 16.05 -10.71 -6.16
C TYR A 112 14.55 -10.56 -5.99
N ILE A 113 14.15 -9.48 -5.34
CA ILE A 113 12.74 -9.15 -5.14
C ILE A 113 12.50 -7.80 -5.80
N LEU A 114 11.69 -7.79 -6.85
CA LEU A 114 11.17 -6.60 -7.49
C LEU A 114 9.77 -6.34 -6.93
N PHE A 115 9.59 -5.20 -6.28
CA PHE A 115 8.33 -4.77 -5.72
C PHE A 115 7.91 -3.45 -6.36
N ASN A 116 6.72 -3.41 -6.93
CA ASN A 116 6.13 -2.22 -7.50
C ASN A 116 4.83 -1.90 -6.78
N ARG A 117 4.62 -0.62 -6.49
CA ARG A 117 3.41 -0.10 -5.86
C ARG A 117 2.95 1.10 -6.65
N SER A 118 1.76 0.99 -7.23
CA SER A 118 1.10 2.10 -7.89
C SER A 118 -0.16 2.45 -7.12
N TYR A 119 -0.34 3.70 -6.74
CA TYR A 119 -1.52 4.12 -5.99
C TYR A 119 -2.07 5.46 -6.43
N ILE A 120 -3.35 5.65 -6.15
CA ILE A 120 -4.03 6.94 -6.18
C ILE A 120 -4.60 7.20 -4.79
N HIS A 121 -4.52 8.46 -4.36
CA HIS A 121 -4.96 8.87 -3.04
C HIS A 121 -5.60 10.25 -3.10
N GLY A 122 -6.74 10.41 -2.44
CA GLY A 122 -7.48 11.65 -2.37
C GLY A 122 -7.81 12.05 -0.94
N ASN A 123 -7.97 13.34 -0.70
CA ASN A 123 -8.60 13.89 0.50
C ASN A 123 -9.81 14.72 0.06
N MET A 124 -11.01 14.30 0.45
CA MET A 124 -12.24 15.05 0.25
C MET A 124 -12.69 15.64 1.57
N ILE A 125 -12.89 16.96 1.62
CA ILE A 125 -13.32 17.62 2.84
C ILE A 125 -14.82 17.95 2.70
N VAL A 126 -15.64 17.23 3.46
CA VAL A 126 -17.09 17.40 3.58
C VAL A 126 -17.39 17.74 5.04
N ARG A 127 -17.17 19.00 5.43
CA ARG A 127 -17.20 19.44 6.84
C ARG A 127 -18.46 18.93 7.57
N PRO A 128 -18.33 18.36 8.79
CA PRO A 128 -17.12 18.26 9.63
C PRO A 128 -16.27 16.98 9.38
N VAL A 129 -16.46 16.32 8.25
CA VAL A 129 -15.87 15.02 7.92
C VAL A 129 -14.81 15.16 6.81
N ILE A 130 -13.76 14.36 6.88
CA ILE A 130 -12.83 14.12 5.78
C ILE A 130 -13.00 12.69 5.27
N ILE A 131 -13.06 12.51 3.96
CA ILE A 131 -13.13 11.21 3.30
C ILE A 131 -11.83 11.03 2.52
N LYS A 132 -11.13 9.93 2.77
CA LYS A 132 -9.81 9.64 2.21
C LYS A 132 -9.89 8.37 1.35
N PRO A 133 -10.33 8.48 0.08
CA PRO A 133 -10.29 7.35 -0.85
C PRO A 133 -8.85 7.04 -1.25
N TYR A 134 -8.50 5.75 -1.25
CA TYR A 134 -7.20 5.27 -1.68
C TYR A 134 -7.37 3.94 -2.45
N ALA A 135 -6.66 3.80 -3.56
CA ALA A 135 -6.61 2.55 -4.31
C ALA A 135 -5.18 2.27 -4.72
N GLU A 136 -4.76 1.02 -4.62
CA GLU A 136 -3.42 0.59 -5.00
C GLU A 136 -3.38 -0.75 -5.72
N LEU A 137 -2.33 -0.89 -6.51
CA LEU A 137 -1.89 -2.13 -7.13
C LEU A 137 -0.46 -2.39 -6.65
N LEU A 138 -0.26 -3.55 -6.04
CA LEU A 138 1.02 -4.05 -5.58
C LEU A 138 1.42 -5.19 -6.50
N THR A 139 2.62 -5.13 -7.07
CA THR A 139 3.20 -6.19 -7.89
C THR A 139 4.50 -6.64 -7.26
N ILE A 140 4.58 -7.91 -6.90
CA ILE A 140 5.77 -8.52 -6.33
C ILE A 140 6.27 -9.55 -7.33
N LEU A 141 7.55 -9.55 -7.62
CA LEU A 141 8.24 -10.55 -8.43
C LEU A 141 9.47 -11.00 -7.66
N VAL A 142 9.53 -12.28 -7.36
CA VAL A 142 10.68 -12.94 -6.74
C VAL A 142 11.30 -13.84 -7.79
N GLY A 143 12.61 -13.77 -7.96
CA GLY A 143 13.31 -14.64 -8.91
C GLY A 143 14.77 -14.84 -8.53
N ASN A 144 15.38 -15.86 -9.11
CA ASN A 144 16.81 -16.09 -8.98
C ASN A 144 17.63 -15.03 -9.75
N TYR A 145 18.97 -15.09 -9.67
CA TYR A 145 19.89 -14.12 -10.27
C TYR A 145 19.56 -13.72 -11.72
N ASN A 146 19.16 -14.69 -12.56
CA ASN A 146 18.86 -14.51 -13.98
C ASN A 146 17.36 -14.54 -14.31
N PHE A 147 16.48 -14.60 -13.29
CA PHE A 147 15.05 -14.80 -13.43
C PHE A 147 14.66 -15.98 -14.36
N SER A 148 15.47 -17.05 -14.40
CA SER A 148 15.06 -18.30 -15.06
C SER A 148 13.97 -19.02 -14.27
N GLU A 149 14.00 -18.87 -12.95
CA GLU A 149 12.96 -19.30 -12.04
C GLU A 149 12.39 -18.09 -11.33
N TYR A 150 11.09 -17.85 -11.50
CA TYR A 150 10.42 -16.73 -10.87
C TYR A 150 8.99 -17.07 -10.47
N ALA A 151 8.52 -16.33 -9.47
CA ALA A 151 7.12 -16.24 -9.10
C ALA A 151 6.79 -14.78 -8.84
N GLY A 152 5.70 -14.31 -9.44
CA GLY A 152 5.18 -12.98 -9.20
C GLY A 152 3.69 -12.99 -8.97
N SER A 153 3.20 -11.94 -8.33
CA SER A 153 1.79 -11.73 -8.09
C SER A 153 1.46 -10.24 -8.15
N THR A 154 0.24 -9.95 -8.61
CA THR A 154 -0.35 -8.62 -8.49
C THR A 154 -1.52 -8.68 -7.53
N ILE A 155 -1.52 -7.81 -6.55
CA ILE A 155 -2.55 -7.66 -5.52
C ILE A 155 -3.18 -6.27 -5.71
N SER A 156 -4.49 -6.20 -5.75
CA SER A 156 -5.22 -4.94 -5.70
C SER A 156 -5.75 -4.70 -4.30
N ARG A 157 -5.71 -3.44 -3.85
CA ARG A 157 -6.29 -3.02 -2.57
C ARG A 157 -7.00 -1.70 -2.73
N GLY A 158 -8.09 -1.56 -2.00
CA GLY A 158 -8.93 -0.37 -2.01
C GLY A 158 -9.34 -0.03 -0.59
N PHE A 159 -9.28 1.26 -0.27
CA PHE A 159 -9.55 1.79 1.05
C PHE A 159 -10.47 2.99 0.92
N LEU A 160 -11.42 3.06 1.82
CA LEU A 160 -12.26 4.22 2.01
C LEU A 160 -12.21 4.56 3.49
N SER A 161 -11.42 5.58 3.84
CA SER A 161 -11.38 6.10 5.19
C SER A 161 -12.28 7.32 5.33
N MET A 162 -12.88 7.46 6.49
CA MET A 162 -13.68 8.61 6.89
C MET A 162 -13.22 9.03 8.28
N GLY A 163 -12.95 10.32 8.46
CA GLY A 163 -12.45 10.89 9.70
C GLY A 163 -13.23 12.12 10.12
N THR A 164 -13.37 12.32 11.43
CA THR A 164 -13.85 13.58 12.03
C THR A 164 -12.85 14.04 13.07
N LEU A 165 -12.52 15.32 13.06
CA LEU A 165 -11.58 15.87 14.04
C LEU A 165 -12.27 16.13 15.37
N LEU A 166 -11.74 15.50 16.41
CA LEU A 166 -12.11 15.77 17.80
C LEU A 166 -11.32 16.96 18.35
N SER A 167 -10.10 17.17 17.83
CA SER A 167 -9.24 18.33 18.12
C SER A 167 -8.32 18.60 16.93
N LYS A 168 -7.43 19.60 17.04
CA LYS A 168 -6.46 19.93 15.97
C LYS A 168 -5.59 18.73 15.54
N ASN A 169 -5.31 17.81 16.46
CA ASN A 169 -4.36 16.72 16.26
C ASN A 169 -4.96 15.34 16.53
N ILE A 170 -6.28 15.24 16.78
CA ILE A 170 -6.95 13.97 17.07
C ILE A 170 -8.11 13.80 16.12
N GLU A 171 -8.09 12.72 15.36
CA GLU A 171 -9.15 12.31 14.43
C GLU A 171 -9.77 11.00 14.92
N LEU A 172 -11.10 10.97 15.01
CA LEU A 172 -11.83 9.71 15.08
C LEU A 172 -12.03 9.23 13.65
N PHE A 173 -11.55 8.02 13.34
CA PHE A 173 -11.60 7.47 12.00
C PHE A 173 -12.38 6.15 11.93
N GLY A 174 -12.89 5.88 10.74
CA GLY A 174 -13.39 4.58 10.32
C GLY A 174 -12.90 4.30 8.90
N THR A 175 -12.31 3.12 8.67
CA THR A 175 -11.76 2.73 7.37
C THR A 175 -12.31 1.39 6.95
N LEU A 176 -12.91 1.36 5.76
CA LEU A 176 -13.19 0.12 5.05
C LEU A 176 -12.00 -0.19 4.14
N GLU A 177 -11.46 -1.39 4.24
CA GLU A 177 -10.39 -1.89 3.39
C GLU A 177 -10.84 -3.18 2.71
N SER A 178 -10.44 -3.36 1.47
CA SER A 178 -10.61 -4.61 0.73
C SER A 178 -9.38 -4.88 -0.13
N GLY A 179 -9.12 -6.15 -0.39
CA GLY A 179 -8.05 -6.54 -1.31
C GLY A 179 -8.19 -7.95 -1.81
N MET A 180 -7.52 -8.24 -2.93
CA MET A 180 -7.46 -9.57 -3.54
C MET A 180 -6.19 -9.73 -4.38
N ALA A 181 -5.71 -10.96 -4.53
CA ALA A 181 -4.72 -11.26 -5.57
C ALA A 181 -5.43 -11.31 -6.92
N LEU A 182 -5.00 -10.48 -7.87
CA LEU A 182 -5.55 -10.43 -9.22
C LEU A 182 -4.98 -11.53 -10.10
N THR A 183 -3.68 -11.78 -9.98
CA THR A 183 -3.00 -12.78 -10.78
C THR A 183 -1.71 -13.24 -10.10
N ILE A 184 -1.27 -14.43 -10.48
CA ILE A 184 0.06 -14.97 -10.23
C ILE A 184 0.65 -15.31 -11.60
N TRP A 185 1.95 -15.15 -11.76
CA TRP A 185 2.70 -15.66 -12.91
C TRP A 185 3.95 -16.35 -12.37
N THR A 186 4.31 -17.47 -12.97
CA THR A 186 5.51 -18.22 -12.60
C THR A 186 6.21 -18.70 -13.86
N SER A 187 7.43 -19.18 -13.71
CA SER A 187 8.17 -19.86 -14.78
C SER A 187 7.67 -21.29 -15.06
N SER A 188 6.63 -21.76 -14.36
CA SER A 188 6.11 -23.13 -14.50
C SER A 188 5.26 -23.31 -15.77
N THR A 189 5.40 -24.46 -16.42
CA THR A 189 4.62 -24.86 -17.60
C THR A 189 3.34 -25.59 -17.19
N VAL A 190 2.35 -24.85 -16.69
CA VAL A 190 1.01 -25.38 -16.40
C VAL A 190 0.11 -25.15 -17.62
N SER A 191 -0.85 -26.06 -17.87
CA SER A 191 -1.82 -25.87 -18.95
C SER A 191 -2.71 -24.64 -18.70
N GLN A 192 -3.16 -23.97 -19.77
CA GLN A 192 -3.92 -22.71 -19.65
C GLN A 192 -5.25 -22.88 -18.88
N GLU A 193 -5.89 -24.05 -19.00
CA GLU A 193 -7.19 -24.33 -18.37
C GLU A 193 -7.07 -24.54 -16.85
N GLU A 194 -6.08 -25.33 -16.43
CA GLU A 194 -5.73 -25.51 -15.01
C GLU A 194 -5.29 -24.18 -14.39
N TRP A 195 -4.55 -23.37 -15.15
CA TRP A 195 -4.08 -22.06 -14.70
C TRP A 195 -5.23 -21.08 -14.43
N ASN A 196 -6.18 -20.98 -15.36
CA ASN A 196 -7.33 -20.09 -15.20
C ASN A 196 -8.19 -20.50 -13.99
N THR A 197 -8.41 -21.81 -13.80
CA THR A 197 -9.14 -22.34 -12.64
C THR A 197 -8.43 -21.99 -11.33
N PHE A 198 -7.11 -22.19 -11.29
CA PHE A 198 -6.29 -21.80 -10.14
C PHE A 198 -6.36 -20.31 -9.83
N LEU A 199 -6.30 -19.44 -10.84
CA LEU A 199 -6.39 -17.99 -10.65
C LEU A 199 -7.74 -17.55 -10.08
N ASP A 200 -8.84 -18.19 -10.50
CA ASP A 200 -10.17 -17.88 -9.96
C ASP A 200 -10.32 -18.36 -8.52
N GLU A 201 -9.80 -19.55 -8.18
CA GLU A 201 -9.73 -20.00 -6.79
C GLU A 201 -8.87 -19.07 -5.92
N LEU A 202 -7.71 -18.65 -6.43
CA LEU A 202 -6.82 -17.73 -5.75
C LEU A 202 -7.54 -16.41 -5.44
N ARG A 203 -8.19 -15.79 -6.43
CA ARG A 203 -8.95 -14.54 -6.23
C ARG A 203 -10.01 -14.70 -5.14
N GLN A 204 -10.73 -15.82 -5.15
CA GLN A 204 -11.77 -16.08 -4.14
C GLN A 204 -11.17 -16.32 -2.74
N LYS A 205 -10.08 -17.08 -2.64
CA LYS A 205 -9.41 -17.38 -1.36
C LYS A 205 -8.71 -16.15 -0.77
N THR A 206 -8.17 -15.28 -1.62
CA THR A 206 -7.41 -14.10 -1.19
C THR A 206 -8.28 -12.86 -0.97
N LEU A 207 -9.51 -12.83 -1.48
CA LEU A 207 -10.44 -11.74 -1.24
C LEU A 207 -10.70 -11.56 0.26
N TYR A 208 -10.45 -10.36 0.76
CA TYR A 208 -10.79 -9.98 2.13
C TYR A 208 -11.47 -8.61 2.17
N ILE A 209 -12.24 -8.39 3.23
CA ILE A 209 -12.82 -7.10 3.57
C ILE A 209 -12.67 -6.90 5.07
N THR A 210 -12.10 -5.77 5.47
CA THR A 210 -11.87 -5.39 6.86
C THR A 210 -12.47 -4.02 7.14
N PHE A 211 -12.96 -3.84 8.35
CA PHE A 211 -13.33 -2.54 8.88
C PHE A 211 -12.44 -2.21 10.06
N ARG A 212 -11.87 -1.00 10.06
CA ARG A 212 -11.06 -0.44 11.14
C ARG A 212 -11.78 0.79 11.70
N THR A 213 -11.69 0.99 13.00
CA THR A 213 -12.19 2.20 13.65
C THR A 213 -11.33 2.52 14.86
N GLY A 214 -11.09 3.79 15.12
CA GLY A 214 -10.18 4.19 16.18
C GLY A 214 -9.91 5.67 16.21
N LEU A 215 -8.81 6.01 16.87
CA LEU A 215 -8.29 7.35 16.99
C LEU A 215 -6.93 7.42 16.31
N ASP A 216 -6.76 8.44 15.48
CA ASP A 216 -5.47 8.87 14.98
C ASP A 216 -5.02 10.09 15.77
N TRP A 217 -3.83 10.02 16.35
CA TRP A 217 -3.16 11.16 16.94
C TRP A 217 -2.00 11.59 16.05
N TYR A 218 -2.07 12.81 15.54
CA TYR A 218 -1.06 13.38 14.65
C TYR A 218 -0.03 14.18 15.45
N TYR A 219 1.24 13.84 15.31
CA TYR A 219 2.34 14.63 15.90
C TYR A 219 2.86 15.70 14.93
N ASP A 220 2.69 15.49 13.63
CA ASP A 220 2.85 16.50 12.58
C ASP A 220 1.73 16.35 11.52
N ASN A 221 1.77 17.16 10.46
CA ASN A 221 0.71 17.15 9.45
C ASN A 221 0.65 15.88 8.58
N TYR A 222 1.62 14.96 8.69
CA TYR A 222 1.75 13.78 7.81
C TYR A 222 1.94 12.48 8.58
N SER A 223 2.20 12.57 9.87
CA SER A 223 2.64 11.47 10.68
C SER A 223 1.84 11.41 11.98
N GLY A 224 1.39 10.21 12.31
CA GLY A 224 0.55 9.98 13.46
C GLY A 224 0.63 8.57 13.99
N LEU A 225 0.01 8.37 15.14
CA LEU A 225 -0.14 7.08 15.81
C LEU A 225 -1.62 6.69 15.75
N GLU A 226 -1.88 5.56 15.09
CA GLU A 226 -3.20 4.95 14.98
C GLU A 226 -3.42 3.97 16.15
N ILE A 227 -4.49 4.18 16.93
CA ILE A 227 -4.97 3.20 17.92
C ILE A 227 -6.42 2.87 17.59
N GLY A 228 -6.71 1.60 17.32
CA GLY A 228 -8.05 1.21 16.94
C GLY A 228 -8.32 -0.28 17.03
N TYR A 229 -9.56 -0.62 16.72
CA TYR A 229 -10.02 -1.99 16.56
C TYR A 229 -10.19 -2.31 15.09
N ARG A 230 -9.88 -3.56 14.75
CA ARG A 230 -10.04 -4.12 13.41
C ARG A 230 -10.98 -5.31 13.47
N VAL A 231 -11.92 -5.35 12.55
CA VAL A 231 -12.85 -6.46 12.37
C VAL A 231 -12.74 -6.98 10.94
N ILE A 232 -12.53 -8.28 10.79
CA ILE A 232 -12.60 -8.94 9.48
C ILE A 232 -14.08 -9.16 9.16
N LEU A 233 -14.57 -8.50 8.13
CA LEU A 233 -15.95 -8.64 7.65
C LEU A 233 -16.09 -9.81 6.66
N TYR A 234 -15.03 -10.12 5.91
CA TYR A 234 -14.98 -11.22 4.95
C TYR A 234 -13.53 -11.68 4.74
N GLY A 235 -13.35 -12.98 4.43
CA GLY A 235 -12.03 -13.53 4.12
C GLY A 235 -11.16 -13.78 5.35
N ASN A 236 -11.73 -14.33 6.44
CA ASN A 236 -10.97 -14.66 7.65
C ASN A 236 -9.80 -15.62 7.41
N ASP A 237 -9.94 -16.47 6.39
CA ASP A 237 -8.92 -17.42 5.97
C ASP A 237 -8.04 -16.88 4.84
N SER A 238 -8.24 -15.62 4.43
CA SER A 238 -7.42 -15.01 3.38
C SER A 238 -5.97 -14.88 3.85
N PRO A 239 -4.99 -15.37 3.06
CA PRO A 239 -3.58 -15.18 3.39
C PRO A 239 -3.16 -13.71 3.33
N LEU A 240 -3.92 -12.86 2.61
CA LEU A 240 -3.64 -11.42 2.52
C LEU A 240 -4.01 -10.66 3.79
N LYS A 241 -4.66 -11.29 4.78
CA LYS A 241 -4.93 -10.65 6.07
C LYS A 241 -3.66 -10.20 6.80
N LEU A 242 -2.54 -10.87 6.54
CA LEU A 242 -1.24 -10.62 7.17
C LEU A 242 -0.34 -9.65 6.38
N VAL A 243 -0.66 -9.34 5.12
CA VAL A 243 0.17 -8.48 4.24
C VAL A 243 -0.10 -6.98 4.48
N GLN A 244 -0.91 -6.66 5.50
CA GLN A 244 -1.53 -5.35 5.68
C GLN A 244 -0.72 -4.36 6.53
N GLY A 245 0.61 -4.47 6.62
CA GLY A 245 1.44 -3.72 7.57
C GLY A 245 1.62 -2.21 7.29
N PHE A 246 0.59 -1.40 7.49
CA PHE A 246 0.65 0.06 7.30
C PHE A 246 0.79 0.83 8.61
N THR A 247 0.30 0.28 9.72
CA THR A 247 0.38 0.89 11.06
C THR A 247 0.95 -0.09 12.10
N ILE A 248 1.43 0.44 13.22
CA ILE A 248 1.89 -0.39 14.36
C ILE A 248 0.78 -1.35 14.84
N THR A 249 -0.47 -0.90 14.80
CA THR A 249 -1.64 -1.73 15.11
C THR A 249 -1.75 -2.93 14.17
N ASP A 250 -1.47 -2.74 12.88
CA ASP A 250 -1.44 -3.82 11.89
C ASP A 250 -0.31 -4.83 12.19
N TRP A 251 0.87 -4.35 12.60
CA TRP A 251 1.98 -5.22 13.00
C TRP A 251 1.64 -6.06 14.24
N ILE A 252 1.09 -5.44 15.29
CA ILE A 252 0.65 -6.16 16.51
C ILE A 252 -0.41 -7.19 16.15
N TYR A 253 -1.39 -6.81 15.33
CA TYR A 253 -2.44 -7.72 14.88
C TYR A 253 -1.87 -8.91 14.11
N ASN A 254 -0.95 -8.68 13.17
CA ASN A 254 -0.32 -9.73 12.39
C ASN A 254 0.49 -10.68 13.30
N ILE A 255 1.22 -10.16 14.28
CA ILE A 255 1.96 -10.96 15.25
C ILE A 255 1.00 -11.83 16.06
N VAL A 256 -0.01 -11.24 16.70
CA VAL A 256 -0.99 -11.98 17.52
C VAL A 256 -1.73 -13.02 16.68
N SER A 257 -2.15 -12.66 15.46
CA SER A 257 -2.80 -13.59 14.54
C SER A 257 -1.87 -14.72 14.11
N SER A 258 -0.58 -14.46 13.91
CA SER A 258 0.38 -15.50 13.51
C SER A 258 0.65 -16.50 14.65
N ILE A 259 0.75 -16.01 15.89
CA ILE A 259 0.88 -16.85 17.09
C ILE A 259 -0.35 -17.76 17.23
N ASN A 260 -1.56 -17.21 17.13
CA ASN A 260 -2.80 -17.99 17.25
C ASN A 260 -3.06 -18.94 16.07
N ALA A 261 -2.44 -18.71 14.91
CA ALA A 261 -2.52 -19.62 13.77
C ALA A 261 -1.55 -20.81 13.89
N SER A 262 -0.57 -20.72 14.79
CA SER A 262 0.41 -21.78 15.08
C SER A 262 0.02 -22.71 16.25
N SER A 263 -1.12 -22.44 16.89
CA SER A 263 -1.74 -23.23 17.97
C SER A 263 -2.98 -23.96 17.48
#